data_AF-A0AB39HRB8-F1
#
_entry.id   AF-A0AB39HRB8-F1
#
_cell.length_a   1.000
_cell.length_b   1.000
_cell.length_c   1.000
_cell.angle_alpha   90.00
_cell.angle_beta   90.00
_cell.angle_gamma   90.00
#
_symmetry.space_group_name_H-M   'P 1'
#
loop_
_entity.id
_entity.type
_entity.pdbx_description
1 polymer ?
#
loop_
_entity_poly.entity_id
_entity_poly.type
_entity_poly.pdbx_seq_one_letter_code
_entity_poly.pdbx_strand_id
1 'polypeptide(L)'
;MRKRYASLDIIRGIALFGILLINIPSYGQGFTDDLPLPSMMQGNIVDLLLAIFVEKKFYTMFSFLFGVGFFIFASNAVERGQRPLWLFSKRLFFLFLFGLIHIFIFTGSILVIYALIGLILLPFFHRSTKTVGIWLSVLIVAHFTIGLLLYFQVIHSELFDSNDLLIVAISFITGLFFGKMGWLEANKRTSKALKTIAFITAPLFILGGILITQAYGGEIAKVMQISSIFALPMSYFYLAILFLIFNQDKMAMRFGGVGLVGKMAFTNYLTQNLLGVMLISLLQLQVVTFIESLWLSVIIYGIQLVWSILFFERWSIGPFEWIWRKCTYGFKYQPPEEKIVKY
;
A
#
# COMPACT_ATOMS: atom_id res chain seq x y z
N MET A 1 27.60 -5.70 1.12
CA MET A 1 26.51 -6.65 0.81
C MET A 1 25.17 -5.95 0.97
N ARG A 2 24.28 -6.04 -0.03
CA ARG A 2 22.98 -5.36 -0.02
C ARG A 2 22.03 -6.09 0.94
N LYS A 3 21.87 -5.59 2.17
CA LYS A 3 20.96 -6.20 3.15
C LYS A 3 19.53 -6.12 2.60
N ARG A 4 18.98 -7.28 2.22
CA ARG A 4 17.64 -7.39 1.65
C ARG A 4 16.67 -7.83 2.72
N TYR A 5 15.57 -7.11 2.86
CA TYR A 5 14.54 -7.40 3.85
C TYR A 5 13.47 -8.28 3.22
N ALA A 6 13.55 -9.59 3.47
CA ALA A 6 12.58 -10.57 2.98
C ALA A 6 11.14 -10.23 3.40
N SER A 7 10.97 -9.84 4.67
CA SER A 7 9.71 -9.39 5.23
C SER A 7 9.07 -8.26 4.44
N LEU A 8 9.87 -7.27 4.02
CA LEU A 8 9.37 -6.12 3.27
C LEU A 8 8.80 -6.52 1.90
N ASP A 9 9.51 -7.40 1.18
CA ASP A 9 9.08 -7.88 -0.12
C ASP A 9 7.80 -8.73 0.02
N ILE A 10 7.70 -9.58 1.05
CA ILE A 10 6.50 -10.41 1.32
C ILE A 10 5.30 -9.55 1.69
N ILE A 11 5.47 -8.58 2.61
CA ILE A 11 4.38 -7.70 3.05
C ILE A 11 3.88 -6.85 1.87
N ARG A 12 4.75 -6.43 0.95
CA ARG A 12 4.32 -5.78 -0.31
C ARG A 12 3.50 -6.72 -1.19
N GLY A 13 3.93 -7.97 -1.33
CA GLY A 13 3.18 -8.99 -2.07
C GLY A 13 1.78 -9.22 -1.50
N ILE A 14 1.65 -9.29 -0.18
CA ILE A 14 0.35 -9.40 0.52
C ILE A 14 -0.47 -8.11 0.32
N ALA A 15 0.16 -6.95 0.45
CA ALA A 15 -0.50 -5.66 0.28
C ALA A 15 -1.13 -5.53 -1.12
N LEU A 16 -0.45 -6.02 -2.16
CA LEU A 16 -0.97 -6.04 -3.52
C LEU A 16 -2.21 -6.91 -3.71
N PHE A 17 -2.32 -8.03 -2.99
CA PHE A 17 -3.52 -8.85 -3.06
C PHE A 17 -4.74 -8.09 -2.53
N GLY A 18 -4.60 -7.41 -1.37
CA GLY A 18 -5.72 -6.63 -0.85
C GLY A 18 -5.99 -5.34 -1.64
N ILE A 19 -4.98 -4.74 -2.28
CA ILE A 19 -5.21 -3.64 -3.25
C ILE A 19 -6.02 -4.15 -4.45
N LEU A 20 -5.74 -5.35 -4.94
CA LEU A 20 -6.51 -5.95 -6.02
C LEU A 20 -7.98 -6.17 -5.61
N LEU A 21 -8.22 -6.70 -4.41
CA LEU A 21 -9.58 -6.93 -3.88
C LEU A 21 -10.43 -5.65 -3.85
N ILE A 22 -9.84 -4.51 -3.46
CA ILE A 22 -10.58 -3.24 -3.39
C ILE A 22 -10.79 -2.59 -4.76
N ASN A 23 -9.92 -2.87 -5.74
CA ASN A 23 -9.97 -2.22 -7.04
C ASN A 23 -10.88 -2.95 -8.05
N ILE A 24 -11.08 -4.27 -7.90
CA ILE A 24 -11.91 -5.04 -8.84
C ILE A 24 -13.32 -4.46 -9.05
N PRO A 25 -14.05 -4.07 -7.99
CA PRO A 25 -15.33 -3.39 -8.12
C PRO A 25 -15.29 -2.12 -8.98
N SER A 26 -14.18 -1.37 -8.92
CA SER A 26 -13.97 -0.16 -9.70
C SER A 26 -13.64 -0.44 -11.17
N TYR A 27 -13.11 -1.61 -11.51
CA TYR A 27 -12.80 -1.97 -12.90
C TYR A 27 -14.04 -2.18 -13.77
N GLY A 28 -15.18 -2.55 -13.18
CA GLY A 28 -16.44 -2.76 -13.92
C GLY A 28 -17.25 -1.50 -14.22
N GLN A 29 -16.94 -0.37 -13.58
CA GLN A 29 -17.72 0.88 -13.70
C GLN A 29 -17.37 1.72 -14.93
N GLY A 30 -16.35 1.36 -15.71
CA GLY A 30 -15.89 2.18 -16.83
C GLY A 30 -15.38 3.56 -16.42
N PHE A 31 -15.26 4.48 -17.38
CA PHE A 31 -14.86 5.88 -17.17
C PHE A 31 -16.03 6.80 -16.80
N THR A 32 -17.23 6.27 -16.60
CA THR A 32 -18.44 7.06 -16.39
C THR A 32 -18.71 7.22 -14.89
N ASP A 33 -18.68 8.47 -14.42
CA ASP A 33 -18.84 8.88 -13.01
C ASP A 33 -20.24 8.60 -12.40
N ASP A 34 -21.17 8.03 -13.15
CA ASP A 34 -22.60 7.97 -12.80
C ASP A 34 -23.10 6.63 -12.25
N LEU A 35 -22.24 5.62 -12.10
CA LEU A 35 -22.63 4.39 -11.42
C LEU A 35 -22.34 4.53 -9.92
N PRO A 36 -23.36 4.46 -9.04
CA PRO A 36 -23.11 4.45 -7.60
C PRO A 36 -22.12 3.33 -7.29
N LEU A 37 -21.07 3.64 -6.51
CA LEU A 37 -20.13 2.66 -5.94
C LEU A 37 -20.92 1.37 -5.66
N PRO A 38 -20.61 0.27 -6.35
CA PRO A 38 -21.55 -0.81 -6.60
C PRO A 38 -21.98 -1.40 -5.28
N SER A 39 -23.10 -0.91 -4.75
CA SER A 39 -23.88 -1.48 -3.66
C SER A 39 -23.07 -2.37 -2.70
N MET A 40 -21.92 -1.89 -2.19
CA MET A 40 -20.99 -2.67 -1.37
C MET A 40 -21.52 -2.90 0.05
N MET A 41 -22.78 -2.54 0.26
CA MET A 41 -23.48 -2.53 1.54
C MET A 41 -24.86 -3.16 1.34
N GLN A 42 -24.98 -4.21 0.50
CA GLN A 42 -26.23 -4.98 0.35
C GLN A 42 -26.58 -5.82 1.60
N GLY A 43 -25.94 -5.55 2.74
CA GLY A 43 -26.24 -6.19 4.02
C GLY A 43 -25.69 -7.61 4.16
N ASN A 44 -24.86 -8.10 3.22
CA ASN A 44 -24.26 -9.43 3.34
C ASN A 44 -23.03 -9.41 4.28
N ILE A 45 -22.74 -10.56 4.89
CA ILE A 45 -21.63 -10.72 5.85
C ILE A 45 -20.26 -10.49 5.22
N VAL A 46 -20.12 -10.72 3.92
CA VAL A 46 -18.82 -10.74 3.26
C VAL A 46 -18.32 -9.32 2.94
N ASP A 47 -19.23 -8.46 2.52
CA ASP A 47 -19.04 -7.01 2.38
C ASP A 47 -18.67 -6.36 3.73
N LEU A 48 -19.32 -6.78 4.82
CA LEU A 48 -18.96 -6.34 6.17
C LEU A 48 -17.52 -6.76 6.52
N LEU A 49 -17.15 -8.01 6.24
CA LEU A 49 -15.79 -8.49 6.46
C LEU A 49 -14.78 -7.70 5.63
N LEU A 50 -15.09 -7.32 4.40
CA LEU A 50 -14.23 -6.44 3.63
C LEU A 50 -14.08 -5.06 4.24
N ALA A 51 -15.19 -4.42 4.61
CA ALA A 51 -15.18 -3.10 5.23
C ALA A 51 -14.30 -3.12 6.49
N ILE A 52 -14.41 -4.17 7.32
CA ILE A 52 -13.59 -4.33 8.52
C ILE A 52 -12.13 -4.65 8.17
N PHE A 53 -11.88 -5.69 7.38
CA PHE A 53 -10.53 -6.28 7.29
C PHE A 53 -9.69 -5.74 6.12
N VAL A 54 -10.30 -5.20 5.06
CA VAL A 54 -9.60 -4.88 3.81
C VAL A 54 -9.70 -3.40 3.45
N GLU A 55 -10.91 -2.86 3.41
CA GLU A 55 -11.17 -1.51 2.92
C GLU A 55 -10.36 -0.50 3.72
N LYS A 56 -9.61 0.34 3.02
CA LYS A 56 -8.65 1.32 3.53
C LYS A 56 -7.36 0.79 4.17
N LYS A 57 -7.34 -0.44 4.66
CA LYS A 57 -6.18 -0.97 5.42
C LYS A 57 -5.03 -1.30 4.47
N PHE A 58 -5.32 -1.88 3.31
CA PHE A 58 -4.28 -2.32 2.37
C PHE A 58 -3.60 -1.17 1.63
N TYR A 59 -4.30 -0.08 1.26
CA TYR A 59 -3.62 1.11 0.72
C TYR A 59 -2.78 1.80 1.79
N THR A 60 -3.21 1.79 3.06
CA THR A 60 -2.47 2.37 4.19
C THR A 60 -1.18 1.58 4.42
N MET A 61 -1.27 0.24 4.40
CA MET A 61 -0.10 -0.65 4.43
C MET A 61 0.86 -0.38 3.28
N PHE A 62 0.35 -0.33 2.04
CA PHE A 62 1.18 -0.09 0.87
C PHE A 62 1.84 1.30 0.90
N SER A 63 1.11 2.30 1.40
CA SER A 63 1.63 3.65 1.66
C SER A 63 2.80 3.63 2.65
N PHE A 64 2.65 2.91 3.75
CA PHE A 64 3.73 2.72 4.71
C PHE A 64 4.97 2.07 4.06
N LEU A 65 4.77 1.03 3.25
CA LEU A 65 5.86 0.31 2.56
C LEU A 65 6.56 1.19 1.51
N PHE A 66 5.85 2.17 0.94
CA PHE A 66 6.44 3.20 0.09
C PHE A 66 7.38 4.11 0.88
N GLY A 67 6.97 4.57 2.05
CA GLY A 67 7.81 5.35 2.98
C GLY A 67 9.07 4.61 3.43
N VAL A 68 8.94 3.32 3.77
CA VAL A 68 10.10 2.46 4.04
C VAL A 68 11.00 2.33 2.80
N GLY A 69 10.39 2.17 1.63
CA GLY A 69 11.09 2.10 0.35
C GLY A 69 11.90 3.36 0.04
N PHE A 70 11.35 4.54 0.36
CA PHE A 70 12.06 5.81 0.28
C PHE A 70 13.28 5.84 1.19
N PHE A 71 13.13 5.47 2.47
CA PHE A 71 14.26 5.44 3.40
C PHE A 71 15.40 4.56 2.89
N ILE A 72 15.08 3.31 2.49
CA ILE A 72 16.08 2.38 1.96
C ILE A 72 16.73 2.94 0.69
N PHE A 73 15.94 3.49 -0.23
CA PHE A 73 16.44 4.06 -1.48
C PHE A 73 17.40 5.23 -1.23
N ALA A 74 16.98 6.19 -0.41
CA ALA A 74 17.74 7.39 -0.11
C ALA A 74 19.03 7.08 0.68
N SER A 75 18.96 6.17 1.67
CA SER A 75 20.15 5.71 2.40
C SER A 75 21.17 5.03 1.48
N ASN A 76 20.72 4.15 0.58
CA ASN A 76 21.61 3.52 -0.40
C ASN A 76 22.25 4.54 -1.37
N ALA A 77 21.55 5.62 -1.71
CA ALA A 77 22.10 6.67 -2.56
C ALA A 77 23.17 7.49 -1.83
N VAL A 78 22.98 7.77 -0.53
CA VAL A 78 24.00 8.43 0.31
C VAL A 78 25.26 7.57 0.42
N GLU A 79 25.13 6.26 0.67
CA GLU A 79 26.28 5.33 0.72
C GLU A 79 27.09 5.28 -0.57
N ARG A 80 26.47 5.63 -1.71
CA ARG A 80 27.10 5.68 -3.03
C ARG A 80 27.64 7.07 -3.41
N GLY A 81 27.62 8.04 -2.48
CA GLY A 81 28.02 9.43 -2.75
C GLY A 81 27.10 10.15 -3.76
N GLN A 82 25.87 9.67 -3.95
CA GLN A 82 24.90 10.27 -4.87
C GLN A 82 24.00 11.28 -4.15
N ARG A 83 23.24 12.08 -4.91
CA ARG A 83 22.26 13.03 -4.36
C ARG A 83 20.90 12.34 -4.14
N PRO A 84 20.57 11.87 -2.92
CA PRO A 84 19.40 11.01 -2.68
C PRO A 84 18.07 11.70 -3.01
N LEU A 85 17.91 12.95 -2.57
CA LEU A 85 16.65 13.70 -2.74
C LEU A 85 16.38 13.99 -4.21
N TRP A 86 17.41 14.40 -4.96
CA TRP A 86 17.30 14.63 -6.40
C TRP A 86 16.89 13.37 -7.17
N LEU A 87 17.54 12.24 -6.88
CA LEU A 87 17.19 10.97 -7.51
C LEU A 87 15.78 10.53 -7.14
N PHE A 88 15.35 10.76 -5.90
CA PHE A 88 13.99 10.45 -5.49
C PHE A 88 12.96 11.37 -6.16
N SER A 89 13.23 12.67 -6.28
CA SER A 89 12.38 13.61 -7.02
C SER A 89 12.22 13.19 -8.48
N LYS A 90 13.30 12.77 -9.16
CA LYS A 90 13.19 12.17 -10.50
C LYS A 90 12.30 10.94 -10.51
N ARG A 91 12.48 10.06 -9.52
CA ARG A 91 11.70 8.83 -9.39
C ARG A 91 10.20 9.11 -9.23
N LEU A 92 9.84 10.12 -8.43
CA LEU A 92 8.47 10.60 -8.27
C LEU A 92 7.94 11.24 -9.56
N PHE A 93 8.75 12.04 -10.25
CA PHE A 93 8.37 12.64 -11.53
C PHE A 93 8.00 11.59 -12.58
N PHE A 94 8.81 10.55 -12.75
CA PHE A 94 8.47 9.46 -13.67
C PHE A 94 7.29 8.62 -13.18
N LEU A 95 7.15 8.43 -11.86
CA LEU A 95 5.96 7.77 -11.30
C LEU A 95 4.68 8.57 -11.60
N PHE A 96 4.74 9.90 -11.53
CA PHE A 96 3.66 10.80 -11.92
C PHE A 96 3.32 10.63 -13.41
N LEU A 97 4.32 10.63 -14.30
CA LEU A 97 4.11 10.41 -15.73
C LEU A 97 3.48 9.03 -16.03
N PHE A 98 3.97 7.97 -15.39
CA PHE A 98 3.32 6.65 -15.48
C PHE A 98 1.89 6.70 -14.96
N GLY A 99 1.65 7.43 -13.88
CA GLY A 99 0.33 7.65 -13.32
C GLY A 99 -0.63 8.33 -14.31
N LEU A 100 -0.16 9.37 -15.01
CA LEU A 100 -0.94 10.07 -16.04
C LEU A 100 -1.30 9.14 -17.21
N ILE A 101 -0.34 8.34 -17.68
CA ILE A 101 -0.61 7.35 -18.74
C ILE A 101 -1.59 6.28 -18.24
N HIS A 102 -1.44 5.86 -16.98
CA HIS A 102 -2.29 4.83 -16.37
C HIS A 102 -3.75 5.28 -16.19
N ILE A 103 -4.02 6.59 -16.05
CA ILE A 103 -5.39 7.10 -15.97
C ILE A 103 -6.20 6.70 -17.20
N PHE A 104 -5.60 6.60 -18.39
CA PHE A 104 -6.29 6.13 -19.60
C PHE A 104 -6.67 4.65 -19.60
N ILE A 105 -6.16 3.86 -18.64
CA ILE A 105 -6.49 2.45 -18.46
C ILE A 105 -7.48 2.28 -17.31
N PHE A 106 -7.28 3.04 -16.23
CA PHE A 106 -8.09 2.94 -15.01
C PHE A 106 -8.21 4.29 -14.29
N THR A 107 -9.45 4.69 -13.99
CA THR A 107 -9.78 5.88 -13.18
C THR A 107 -9.32 5.69 -11.73
N GLY A 108 -8.82 6.75 -11.09
CA GLY A 108 -8.33 6.65 -9.70
C GLY A 108 -6.88 6.16 -9.55
N SER A 109 -5.99 6.55 -10.48
CA SER A 109 -4.57 6.19 -10.47
C SER A 109 -3.84 6.61 -9.18
N ILE A 110 -3.67 5.66 -8.26
CA ILE A 110 -2.94 5.84 -7.00
C ILE A 110 -1.49 6.29 -7.22
N LEU A 111 -0.92 6.03 -8.41
CA LEU A 111 0.42 6.44 -8.81
C LEU A 111 0.57 7.96 -8.79
N VAL A 112 -0.43 8.68 -9.28
CA VAL A 112 -0.41 10.16 -9.31
C VAL A 112 -0.42 10.68 -7.88
N ILE A 113 -1.35 10.18 -7.05
CA ILE A 113 -1.47 10.54 -5.64
C ILE A 113 -0.15 10.26 -4.90
N TYR A 114 0.44 9.09 -5.11
CA TYR A 114 1.69 8.69 -4.45
C TYR A 114 2.89 9.52 -4.93
N ALA A 115 2.92 9.90 -6.20
CA ALA A 115 3.97 10.77 -6.72
C ALA A 115 3.92 12.17 -6.11
N LEU A 116 2.72 12.74 -5.96
CA LEU A 116 2.50 14.06 -5.37
C LEU A 116 2.75 14.06 -3.86
N ILE A 117 2.07 13.18 -3.12
CA ILE A 117 2.25 13.07 -1.66
C ILE A 117 3.67 12.64 -1.33
N GLY A 118 4.31 11.82 -2.17
CA GLY A 118 5.69 11.38 -1.99
C GLY A 118 6.69 12.53 -1.84
N LEU A 119 6.41 13.71 -2.38
CA LEU A 119 7.25 14.91 -2.22
C LEU A 119 7.36 15.33 -0.75
N ILE A 120 6.35 15.05 0.08
CA ILE A 120 6.36 15.36 1.51
C ILE A 120 7.51 14.68 2.24
N LEU A 121 8.00 13.54 1.74
CA LEU A 121 9.09 12.78 2.35
C LEU A 121 10.45 13.49 2.26
N LEU A 122 10.65 14.31 1.24
CA LEU A 122 11.92 15.00 0.95
C LEU A 122 12.41 15.85 2.13
N PRO A 123 11.62 16.77 2.73
CA PRO A 123 12.06 17.56 3.87
C PRO A 123 12.35 16.76 5.14
N PHE A 124 11.81 15.54 5.28
CA PHE A 124 11.99 14.72 6.49
C PHE A 124 13.23 13.82 6.46
N PHE A 125 13.80 13.54 5.28
CA PHE A 125 14.89 12.57 5.16
C PHE A 125 16.13 12.94 5.98
N HIS A 126 16.57 14.20 5.95
CA HIS A 126 17.73 14.66 6.72
C HIS A 126 17.37 15.12 8.14
N ARG A 127 16.09 15.05 8.55
CA ARG A 127 15.66 15.46 9.88
C ARG A 127 15.90 14.37 10.90
N SER A 128 16.09 14.80 12.15
CA SER A 128 16.26 13.89 13.29
C SER A 128 15.01 13.02 13.47
N THR A 129 15.17 11.83 14.04
CA THR A 129 14.04 10.95 14.39
C THR A 129 13.06 11.63 15.33
N LYS A 130 13.54 12.48 16.25
CA LYS A 130 12.71 13.30 17.15
C LYS A 130 11.81 14.26 16.35
N THR A 131 12.37 14.99 15.40
CA THR A 131 11.59 15.91 14.54
C THR A 131 10.53 15.16 13.74
N VAL A 132 10.90 14.04 13.11
CA VAL A 132 9.95 13.21 12.34
C VAL A 132 8.84 12.69 13.26
N GLY A 133 9.18 12.25 14.47
CA GLY A 133 8.20 11.78 15.46
C GLY A 133 7.21 12.86 15.91
N ILE A 134 7.68 14.09 16.15
CA ILE A 134 6.81 15.23 16.51
C ILE A 134 5.81 15.52 15.39
N TRP A 135 6.29 15.65 14.15
CA TRP A 135 5.42 15.90 13.01
C TRP A 135 4.44 14.75 12.78
N LEU A 136 4.88 13.50 12.98
CA LEU A 136 4.00 12.35 12.90
C LEU A 136 2.87 12.43 13.93
N SER A 137 3.18 12.76 15.19
CA SER A 137 2.17 12.95 16.23
C SER A 137 1.18 14.06 15.89
N VAL A 138 1.67 15.21 15.38
CA VAL A 138 0.81 16.33 14.95
C VAL A 138 -0.14 15.90 13.85
N LEU A 139 0.35 15.21 12.82
CA LEU A 139 -0.47 14.75 11.70
C LEU A 139 -1.49 13.70 12.13
N ILE A 140 -1.12 12.78 13.03
CA ILE A 140 -2.06 11.79 13.59
C ILE A 140 -3.18 12.48 14.37
N VAL A 141 -2.85 13.49 15.19
CA VAL A 141 -3.87 14.28 15.89
C VAL A 141 -4.78 15.00 14.89
N ALA A 142 -4.21 15.61 13.85
CA ALA A 142 -4.99 16.25 12.79
C ALA A 142 -5.94 15.26 12.09
N HIS A 143 -5.48 14.05 11.78
CA HIS A 143 -6.30 12.97 11.19
C HIS A 143 -7.50 12.61 12.07
N PHE A 144 -7.28 12.39 13.36
CA PHE A 144 -8.37 12.08 14.28
C PHE A 144 -9.34 13.25 14.45
N THR A 145 -8.82 14.47 14.55
CA THR A 145 -9.65 15.68 14.65
C THR A 145 -10.53 15.84 13.40
N ILE A 146 -9.93 15.81 12.20
CA ILE A 146 -10.67 15.94 10.93
C ILE A 146 -11.69 14.80 10.79
N GLY A 147 -11.29 13.57 11.08
CA GLY A 147 -12.18 12.41 11.04
C GLY A 147 -13.38 12.55 11.97
N LEU A 148 -13.18 13.02 13.21
CA LEU A 148 -14.27 13.29 14.15
C LEU A 148 -15.18 14.43 13.68
N LEU A 149 -14.61 15.52 13.15
CA LEU A 149 -15.40 16.64 12.61
C LEU A 149 -16.27 16.20 11.43
N LEU A 150 -15.76 15.34 10.54
CA LEU A 150 -16.53 14.73 9.45
C LEU A 150 -17.61 13.79 9.98
N TYR A 151 -17.27 12.95 10.96
CA TYR A 151 -18.21 11.99 11.58
C TYR A 151 -19.40 12.68 12.24
N PHE A 152 -19.16 13.78 12.96
CA PHE A 152 -20.21 14.60 13.57
C PHE A 152 -20.84 15.62 12.62
N GLN A 153 -20.52 15.55 11.31
CA GLN A 153 -21.06 16.44 10.27
C GLN A 153 -20.81 17.93 10.53
N VAL A 154 -19.77 18.27 11.31
CA VAL A 154 -19.35 19.65 11.57
C VAL A 154 -18.76 20.30 10.31
N ILE A 155 -18.07 19.50 9.49
CA ILE A 155 -17.55 19.88 8.18
C ILE A 155 -18.05 18.88 7.13
N HIS A 156 -18.23 19.34 5.90
CA HIS A 156 -18.73 18.54 4.79
C HIS A 156 -17.61 18.36 3.76
N SER A 157 -17.56 17.20 3.09
CA SER A 157 -16.57 16.91 2.05
C SER A 157 -17.26 16.72 0.70
N GLU A 158 -16.86 17.47 -0.34
CA GLU A 158 -17.50 17.37 -1.67
C GLU A 158 -16.66 16.71 -2.76
N LEU A 159 -15.40 16.33 -2.53
CA LEU A 159 -14.61 15.59 -3.52
C LEU A 159 -13.43 14.90 -2.81
N PHE A 160 -13.22 13.59 -3.05
CA PHE A 160 -12.11 12.76 -2.55
C PHE A 160 -11.63 13.09 -1.11
N ASP A 161 -12.14 12.35 -0.12
CA ASP A 161 -11.99 12.65 1.32
C ASP A 161 -10.57 13.10 1.69
N SER A 162 -10.39 14.39 2.01
CA SER A 162 -9.11 15.00 2.39
C SER A 162 -8.38 14.19 3.48
N ASN A 163 -9.15 13.47 4.29
CA ASN A 163 -8.63 12.58 5.32
C ASN A 163 -7.86 11.38 4.74
N ASP A 164 -8.27 10.83 3.59
CA ASP A 164 -7.58 9.71 2.94
C ASP A 164 -6.20 10.12 2.42
N LEU A 165 -6.05 11.33 1.88
CA LEU A 165 -4.75 11.88 1.50
C LEU A 165 -3.83 12.05 2.73
N LEU A 166 -4.41 12.48 3.86
CA LEU A 166 -3.69 12.62 5.12
C LEU A 166 -3.23 11.25 5.65
N ILE A 167 -4.06 10.21 5.57
CA ILE A 167 -3.68 8.81 5.90
C ILE A 167 -2.47 8.37 5.07
N VAL A 168 -2.46 8.65 3.76
CA VAL A 168 -1.32 8.32 2.88
C VAL A 168 -0.06 9.05 3.32
N ALA A 169 -0.14 10.37 3.57
CA ALA A 169 0.98 11.17 4.02
C ALA A 169 1.54 10.70 5.38
N ILE A 170 0.67 10.41 6.35
CA ILE A 170 1.04 9.87 7.66
C ILE A 170 1.73 8.51 7.49
N SER A 171 1.18 7.64 6.65
CA SER A 171 1.74 6.31 6.40
C SER A 171 3.12 6.39 5.76
N PHE A 172 3.31 7.28 4.78
CA PHE A 172 4.61 7.54 4.15
C PHE A 172 5.64 7.97 5.19
N ILE A 173 5.30 8.97 6.02
CA ILE A 173 6.19 9.48 7.07
C ILE A 173 6.46 8.40 8.13
N THR A 174 5.46 7.59 8.47
CA THR A 174 5.61 6.47 9.41
C THR A 174 6.57 5.41 8.87
N GLY A 175 6.49 5.10 7.57
CA GLY A 175 7.43 4.20 6.91
C GLY A 175 8.87 4.73 6.91
N LEU A 176 9.05 6.03 6.65
CA LEU A 176 10.36 6.69 6.78
C LEU A 176 10.88 6.63 8.23
N PHE A 177 10.02 6.92 9.20
CA PHE A 177 10.34 6.84 10.63
C PHE A 177 10.75 5.42 11.04
N PHE A 178 10.00 4.41 10.60
CA PHE A 178 10.29 3.00 10.85
C PHE A 178 11.66 2.59 10.33
N GLY A 179 12.01 3.04 9.12
CA GLY A 179 13.34 2.87 8.54
C GLY A 179 14.44 3.52 9.38
N LYS A 180 14.26 4.81 9.75
CA LYS A 180 15.21 5.56 10.59
C LYS A 180 15.43 4.93 11.98
N MET A 181 14.42 4.26 12.53
CA MET A 181 14.51 3.57 13.81
C MET A 181 15.25 2.21 13.74
N GLY A 182 15.58 1.74 12.53
CA GLY A 182 16.21 0.44 12.32
C GLY A 182 15.27 -0.75 12.57
N TRP A 183 13.96 -0.53 12.55
CA TRP A 183 12.96 -1.56 12.86
C TRP A 183 12.70 -2.56 11.72
N LEU A 184 13.45 -2.47 10.63
CA LEU A 184 13.44 -3.47 9.56
C LEU A 184 14.23 -4.73 9.94
N GLU A 185 15.11 -4.64 10.94
CA GLU A 185 15.96 -5.74 11.36
C GLU A 185 15.33 -6.58 12.46
N ALA A 186 15.39 -7.90 12.29
CA ALA A 186 14.95 -8.86 13.28
C ALA A 186 15.87 -8.84 14.52
N ASN A 187 15.50 -8.08 15.54
CA ASN A 187 16.21 -8.04 16.81
C ASN A 187 15.23 -7.85 18.00
N LYS A 188 15.74 -7.97 19.23
CA LYS A 188 14.92 -7.84 20.46
C LYS A 188 14.23 -6.48 20.57
N ARG A 189 14.92 -5.40 20.18
CA ARG A 189 14.38 -4.02 20.23
C ARG A 189 13.23 -3.85 19.26
N THR A 190 13.40 -4.26 18.00
CA THR A 190 12.36 -4.26 16.97
C THR A 190 11.16 -5.11 17.40
N SER A 191 11.41 -6.33 17.88
CA SER A 191 10.34 -7.25 18.31
C SER A 191 9.54 -6.67 19.47
N LYS A 192 10.19 -6.02 20.45
CA LYS A 192 9.51 -5.33 21.56
C LYS A 192 8.66 -4.18 21.02
N ALA A 193 9.20 -3.34 20.14
CA ALA A 193 8.46 -2.23 19.54
C ALA A 193 7.22 -2.70 18.77
N LEU A 194 7.35 -3.71 17.90
CA LEU A 194 6.24 -4.27 17.14
C LEU A 194 5.16 -4.89 18.05
N LYS A 195 5.54 -5.61 19.11
CA LYS A 195 4.59 -6.14 20.10
C LYS A 195 3.85 -5.02 20.84
N THR A 196 4.55 -3.94 21.21
CA THR A 196 3.93 -2.77 21.83
C THR A 196 2.96 -2.08 20.87
N ILE A 197 3.34 -1.90 19.60
CA ILE A 197 2.43 -1.35 18.58
C ILE A 197 1.19 -2.23 18.45
N ALA A 198 1.35 -3.54 18.26
CA ALA A 198 0.24 -4.48 18.16
C ALA A 198 -0.67 -4.46 19.39
N PHE A 199 -0.09 -4.37 20.59
CA PHE A 199 -0.85 -4.28 21.84
C PHE A 199 -1.67 -2.99 21.93
N ILE A 200 -1.09 -1.85 21.55
CA ILE A 200 -1.78 -0.55 21.57
C ILE A 200 -2.88 -0.48 20.50
N THR A 201 -2.62 -1.03 19.31
CA THR A 201 -3.56 -0.93 18.19
C THR A 201 -4.63 -2.02 18.18
N ALA A 202 -4.45 -3.13 18.90
CA ALA A 202 -5.45 -4.20 18.97
C ALA A 202 -6.83 -3.75 19.51
N PRO A 203 -6.93 -3.00 20.65
CA PRO A 203 -8.22 -2.48 21.10
C PRO A 203 -8.87 -1.55 20.09
N LEU A 204 -8.07 -0.73 19.39
CA LEU A 204 -8.58 0.17 18.34
C LEU A 204 -9.03 -0.61 17.10
N PHE A 205 -8.39 -1.73 16.79
CA PHE A 205 -8.84 -2.62 15.73
C PHE A 205 -10.21 -3.22 16.05
N ILE A 206 -10.36 -3.74 17.27
CA ILE A 206 -11.62 -4.32 17.74
C ILE A 206 -12.72 -3.26 17.77
N LEU A 207 -12.43 -2.07 18.33
CA LEU A 207 -13.36 -0.95 18.37
C LEU A 207 -13.80 -0.51 16.96
N GLY A 208 -12.85 -0.34 16.04
CA GLY A 208 -13.15 -0.01 14.64
C GLY A 208 -14.04 -1.07 13.98
N GLY A 209 -13.74 -2.36 14.19
CA GLY A 209 -14.58 -3.45 13.67
C GLY A 209 -16.00 -3.44 14.23
N ILE A 210 -16.17 -3.18 15.53
CA ILE A 210 -17.49 -3.06 16.17
C ILE A 210 -18.26 -1.86 15.60
N LEU A 211 -17.62 -0.69 15.51
CA LEU A 211 -18.27 0.53 15.01
C LEU A 211 -18.66 0.41 13.53
N ILE A 212 -17.79 -0.20 12.70
CA ILE A 212 -18.13 -0.52 11.30
C ILE A 212 -19.34 -1.45 11.26
N THR A 213 -19.36 -2.51 12.07
CA THR A 213 -20.49 -3.45 12.14
C THR A 213 -21.79 -2.77 12.56
N GLN A 214 -21.75 -1.86 13.53
CA GLN A 214 -22.92 -1.12 14.00
C GLN A 214 -23.45 -0.14 12.96
N ALA A 215 -22.56 0.49 12.19
CA ALA A 215 -22.95 1.40 11.11
C ALA A 215 -23.39 0.66 9.83
N TYR A 216 -23.03 -0.61 9.71
CA TYR A 216 -23.30 -1.43 8.53
C TYR A 216 -24.80 -1.66 8.35
N GLY A 217 -25.28 -1.55 7.10
CA GLY A 217 -26.72 -1.55 6.78
C GLY A 217 -27.43 -0.20 7.00
N GLY A 218 -26.72 0.80 7.53
CA GLY A 218 -27.17 2.19 7.61
C GLY A 218 -26.63 3.06 6.47
N GLU A 219 -26.31 4.32 6.77
CA GLU A 219 -25.73 5.25 5.79
C GLU A 219 -24.29 4.86 5.41
N ILE A 220 -24.05 4.66 4.11
CA ILE A 220 -22.73 4.32 3.55
C ILE A 220 -21.65 5.32 3.98
N ALA A 221 -22.00 6.62 3.99
CA ALA A 221 -21.09 7.69 4.39
C ALA A 221 -20.53 7.49 5.81
N LYS A 222 -21.35 7.01 6.76
CA LYS A 222 -20.91 6.74 8.13
C LYS A 222 -19.92 5.58 8.18
N VAL A 223 -20.16 4.52 7.41
CA VAL A 223 -19.23 3.38 7.34
C VAL A 223 -17.88 3.80 6.74
N MET A 224 -17.91 4.62 5.68
CA MET A 224 -16.69 5.16 5.07
C MET A 224 -15.91 6.05 6.04
N GLN A 225 -16.58 6.93 6.77
CA GLN A 225 -15.95 7.82 7.76
C GLN A 225 -15.33 7.06 8.93
N ILE A 226 -16.05 6.08 9.50
CA ILE A 226 -15.50 5.21 10.55
C ILE A 226 -14.29 4.44 10.00
N SER A 227 -14.39 3.91 8.78
CA SER A 227 -13.28 3.24 8.11
C SER A 227 -12.07 4.16 7.92
N SER A 228 -12.27 5.44 7.57
CA SER A 228 -11.19 6.45 7.50
C SER A 228 -10.52 6.64 8.86
N ILE A 229 -11.31 6.90 9.91
CA ILE A 229 -10.79 7.17 11.27
C ILE A 229 -9.91 6.01 11.75
N PHE A 230 -10.39 4.77 11.57
CA PHE A 230 -9.72 3.57 12.05
C PHE A 230 -8.70 2.96 11.08
N ALA A 231 -8.54 3.51 9.87
CA ALA A 231 -7.60 3.00 8.88
C ALA A 231 -6.16 2.89 9.42
N LEU A 232 -5.64 3.94 10.05
CA LEU A 232 -4.30 3.97 10.61
C LEU A 232 -4.07 2.90 11.71
N PRO A 233 -4.82 2.89 12.84
CA PRO A 233 -4.59 1.90 13.89
C PRO A 233 -4.79 0.47 13.39
N MET A 234 -5.80 0.21 12.55
CA MET A 234 -6.05 -1.13 12.02
C MET A 234 -4.91 -1.61 11.10
N SER A 235 -4.41 -0.73 10.24
CA SER A 235 -3.28 -1.06 9.36
C SER A 235 -1.98 -1.26 10.12
N TYR A 236 -1.76 -0.50 11.19
CA TYR A 236 -0.56 -0.61 12.01
C TYR A 236 -0.59 -1.87 12.88
N PHE A 237 -1.77 -2.34 13.28
CA PHE A 237 -1.93 -3.69 13.82
C PHE A 237 -1.48 -4.75 12.80
N TYR A 238 -1.97 -4.71 11.56
CA TYR A 238 -1.53 -5.65 10.53
C TYR A 238 -0.03 -5.60 10.26
N LEU A 239 0.53 -4.41 10.05
CA LEU A 239 1.96 -4.27 9.82
C LEU A 239 2.77 -4.84 10.98
N ALA A 240 2.38 -4.56 12.22
CA ALA A 240 3.08 -5.08 13.39
C ALA A 240 3.07 -6.62 13.42
N ILE A 241 1.91 -7.24 13.21
CA ILE A 241 1.78 -8.70 13.17
C ILE A 241 2.57 -9.30 12.00
N LEU A 242 2.44 -8.73 10.80
CA LEU A 242 3.11 -9.25 9.61
C LEU A 242 4.64 -9.11 9.71
N PHE A 243 5.17 -8.01 10.25
CA PHE A 243 6.60 -7.91 10.53
C PHE A 243 7.05 -8.90 11.61
N LEU A 244 6.26 -9.14 12.66
CA LEU A 244 6.58 -10.15 13.68
C LEU A 244 6.62 -11.57 13.11
N ILE A 245 5.76 -11.88 12.14
CA ILE A 245 5.71 -13.18 11.45
C ILE A 245 6.90 -13.28 10.47
N PHE A 246 7.06 -12.33 9.56
CA PHE A 246 7.99 -12.44 8.43
C PHE A 246 9.41 -11.97 8.73
N ASN A 247 9.68 -11.38 9.89
CA ASN A 247 11.04 -11.23 10.38
C ASN A 247 11.65 -12.55 10.89
N GLN A 248 10.89 -13.65 10.89
CA GLN A 248 11.39 -15.00 11.17
C GLN A 248 11.77 -15.69 9.84
N ASP A 249 13.02 -16.14 9.73
CA ASP A 249 13.55 -16.71 8.47
C ASP A 249 12.71 -17.89 7.94
N LYS A 250 12.25 -18.77 8.84
CA LYS A 250 11.39 -19.91 8.47
C LYS A 250 10.09 -19.49 7.78
N MET A 251 9.46 -18.42 8.25
CA MET A 251 8.22 -17.91 7.64
C MET A 251 8.50 -17.12 6.37
N ALA A 252 9.60 -16.35 6.34
CA ALA A 252 10.02 -15.66 5.14
C ALA A 252 10.29 -16.63 3.97
N MET A 253 10.93 -17.76 4.25
CA MET A 253 11.21 -18.82 3.26
C MET A 253 9.91 -19.42 2.69
N ARG A 254 8.96 -19.77 3.56
CA ARG A 254 7.65 -20.34 3.14
C ARG A 254 6.87 -19.42 2.22
N PHE A 255 6.97 -18.11 2.43
CA PHE A 255 6.28 -17.09 1.65
C PHE A 255 7.19 -16.47 0.58
N GLY A 256 8.30 -17.12 0.23
CA GLY A 256 9.26 -16.61 -0.74
C GLY A 256 8.63 -16.26 -2.10
N GLY A 257 7.66 -17.07 -2.57
CA GLY A 257 6.90 -16.79 -3.79
C GLY A 257 6.10 -15.49 -3.72
N VAL A 258 5.43 -15.23 -2.60
CA VAL A 258 4.73 -13.95 -2.34
C VAL A 258 5.73 -12.79 -2.27
N GLY A 259 6.92 -13.04 -1.70
CA GLY A 259 8.04 -12.11 -1.77
C GLY A 259 8.43 -11.74 -3.20
N LEU A 260 8.43 -12.70 -4.14
CA LEU A 260 8.70 -12.41 -5.56
C LEU A 260 7.63 -11.51 -6.18
N VAL A 261 6.36 -11.71 -5.85
CA VAL A 261 5.27 -10.81 -6.28
C VAL A 261 5.55 -9.38 -5.80
N GLY A 262 5.93 -9.20 -4.53
CA GLY A 262 6.25 -7.89 -3.98
C GLY A 262 7.54 -7.26 -4.52
N LYS A 263 8.50 -8.06 -5.02
CA LYS A 263 9.69 -7.54 -5.72
C LYS A 263 9.34 -6.90 -7.06
N MET A 264 8.29 -7.40 -7.71
CA MET A 264 7.74 -6.90 -8.96
C MET A 264 6.48 -6.07 -8.70
N ALA A 265 6.41 -5.34 -7.59
CA ALA A 265 5.17 -4.73 -7.18
C ALA A 265 4.62 -3.70 -8.18
N PHE A 266 5.48 -2.95 -8.87
CA PHE A 266 5.03 -1.98 -9.87
C PHE A 266 4.53 -2.68 -11.13
N THR A 267 5.25 -3.70 -11.62
CA THR A 267 4.80 -4.52 -12.75
C THR A 267 3.48 -5.23 -12.43
N ASN A 268 3.40 -5.88 -11.27
CA ASN A 268 2.21 -6.61 -10.83
C ASN A 268 1.01 -5.67 -10.63
N TYR A 269 1.21 -4.48 -10.07
CA TYR A 269 0.13 -3.50 -9.96
C TYR A 269 -0.41 -3.08 -11.34
N LEU A 270 0.44 -2.71 -12.29
CA LEU A 270 -0.03 -2.27 -13.61
C LEU A 270 -0.76 -3.40 -14.36
N THR A 271 -0.24 -4.62 -14.25
CA THR A 271 -0.86 -5.78 -14.90
C THR A 271 -2.10 -6.29 -14.18
N GLN A 272 -2.24 -6.06 -12.86
CA GLN A 272 -3.50 -6.28 -12.14
C GLN A 272 -4.64 -5.44 -12.72
N ASN A 273 -4.40 -4.14 -12.93
CA ASN A 273 -5.39 -3.24 -13.51
C ASN A 273 -5.78 -3.68 -14.92
N LEU A 274 -4.78 -4.02 -15.76
CA LEU A 274 -5.04 -4.50 -17.12
C LEU A 274 -5.82 -5.82 -17.15
N LEU A 275 -5.39 -6.82 -16.37
CA LEU A 275 -6.05 -8.12 -16.30
C LEU A 275 -7.46 -8.00 -15.70
N GLY A 276 -7.64 -7.15 -14.69
CA GLY A 276 -8.92 -6.88 -14.06
C GLY A 276 -9.92 -6.30 -15.05
N VAL A 277 -9.56 -5.19 -15.72
CA VAL A 277 -10.40 -4.59 -16.76
C VAL A 277 -10.69 -5.58 -17.89
N MET A 278 -9.68 -6.33 -18.36
CA MET A 278 -9.84 -7.33 -19.42
C MET A 278 -10.81 -8.45 -19.02
N LEU A 279 -10.67 -9.04 -17.83
CA LEU A 279 -11.51 -10.15 -17.37
C LEU A 279 -12.95 -9.70 -17.14
N ILE A 280 -13.15 -8.54 -16.52
CA ILE A 280 -14.48 -7.99 -16.28
C ILE A 280 -15.18 -7.65 -17.60
N SER A 281 -14.45 -7.07 -18.55
CA SER A 281 -14.96 -6.80 -19.90
C SER A 281 -15.32 -8.10 -20.64
N LEU A 282 -14.48 -9.14 -20.53
CA LEU A 282 -14.71 -10.45 -21.16
C LEU A 282 -15.94 -11.16 -20.60
N LEU A 283 -16.14 -11.07 -19.28
CA LEU A 283 -17.27 -11.65 -18.57
C LEU A 283 -18.54 -10.79 -18.66
N GLN A 284 -18.45 -9.60 -19.27
CA GLN A 284 -19.54 -8.63 -19.41
C GLN A 284 -20.20 -8.26 -18.06
N LEU A 285 -19.40 -8.23 -16.98
CA LEU A 285 -19.89 -7.87 -15.65
C LEU A 285 -20.10 -6.36 -15.58
N GLN A 286 -21.35 -5.92 -15.45
CA GLN A 286 -21.69 -4.50 -15.27
C GLN A 286 -21.55 -4.04 -13.81
N VAL A 287 -21.89 -4.92 -12.86
CA VAL A 287 -21.75 -4.68 -11.43
C VAL A 287 -21.00 -5.87 -10.86
N VAL A 288 -19.81 -5.63 -10.32
CA VAL A 288 -18.99 -6.68 -9.74
C VAL A 288 -19.33 -6.81 -8.26
N THR A 289 -19.93 -7.95 -7.91
CA THR A 289 -20.23 -8.32 -6.52
C THR A 289 -18.94 -8.60 -5.74
N PHE A 290 -19.06 -8.69 -4.42
CA PHE A 290 -17.90 -9.06 -3.61
C PHE A 290 -17.40 -10.47 -3.90
N ILE A 291 -18.28 -11.46 -4.03
CA ILE A 291 -17.86 -12.85 -4.30
C ILE A 291 -17.07 -12.87 -5.61
N GLU A 292 -17.52 -12.13 -6.61
CA GLU A 292 -16.79 -11.92 -7.86
C GLU A 292 -15.44 -11.25 -7.66
N SER A 293 -15.38 -10.21 -6.84
CA SER A 293 -14.13 -9.57 -6.47
C SER A 293 -13.14 -10.54 -5.83
N LEU A 294 -13.61 -11.42 -4.95
CA LEU A 294 -12.78 -12.40 -4.27
C LEU A 294 -12.20 -13.42 -5.26
N TRP A 295 -13.05 -14.11 -6.03
CA TRP A 295 -12.55 -15.16 -6.91
C TRP A 295 -11.74 -14.60 -8.09
N LEU A 296 -12.12 -13.44 -8.65
CA LEU A 296 -11.31 -12.76 -9.67
C LEU A 296 -9.94 -12.36 -9.11
N SER A 297 -9.88 -11.83 -7.87
CA SER A 297 -8.62 -11.49 -7.23
C SER A 297 -7.73 -12.71 -7.03
N VAL A 298 -8.30 -13.84 -6.60
CA VAL A 298 -7.57 -15.10 -6.42
C VAL A 298 -7.01 -15.60 -7.75
N ILE A 299 -7.78 -15.54 -8.84
CA ILE A 299 -7.32 -15.94 -10.18
C ILE A 299 -6.19 -15.04 -10.66
N ILE A 300 -6.40 -13.72 -10.68
CA ILE A 300 -5.41 -12.75 -11.17
C ILE A 300 -4.13 -12.85 -10.32
N TYR A 301 -4.25 -12.87 -9.00
CA TYR A 301 -3.10 -12.98 -8.11
C TYR A 301 -2.40 -14.33 -8.22
N GLY A 302 -3.15 -15.43 -8.44
CA GLY A 302 -2.60 -16.76 -8.68
C GLY A 302 -1.74 -16.81 -9.95
N ILE A 303 -2.23 -16.24 -11.05
CA ILE A 303 -1.45 -16.04 -12.29
C ILE A 303 -0.20 -15.22 -11.97
N GLN A 304 -0.35 -14.14 -11.19
CA GLN A 304 0.77 -13.28 -10.82
C GLN A 304 1.75 -13.88 -9.82
N LEU A 305 1.36 -14.91 -9.09
CA LEU A 305 2.27 -15.68 -8.24
C LEU A 305 3.15 -16.57 -9.13
N VAL A 306 2.52 -17.33 -10.02
CA VAL A 306 3.21 -18.25 -10.94
C VAL A 306 4.15 -17.49 -11.86
N TRP A 307 3.69 -16.43 -12.52
CA TRP A 307 4.54 -15.71 -13.48
C TRP A 307 5.72 -15.02 -12.78
N SER A 308 5.60 -14.61 -11.50
CA SER A 308 6.65 -13.89 -10.78
C SER A 308 7.75 -14.87 -10.43
N ILE A 309 7.37 -16.09 -10.03
CA ILE A 309 8.30 -17.19 -9.81
C ILE A 309 9.08 -17.49 -11.10
N LEU A 310 8.37 -17.75 -12.21
CA LEU A 310 8.99 -18.06 -13.50
C LEU A 310 9.87 -16.92 -14.04
N PHE A 311 9.41 -15.67 -13.88
CA PHE A 311 10.13 -14.49 -14.35
C PHE A 311 11.48 -14.35 -13.65
N PHE A 312 11.53 -14.58 -12.33
CA PHE A 312 12.76 -14.49 -11.57
C PHE A 312 13.75 -15.65 -11.78
N GLU A 313 13.37 -16.72 -12.48
CA GLU A 313 14.31 -17.75 -12.92
C GLU A 313 15.20 -17.28 -14.07
N ARG A 314 14.72 -16.31 -14.86
CA ARG A 314 15.41 -15.77 -16.04
C ARG A 314 15.93 -14.35 -15.85
N TRP A 315 15.22 -13.50 -15.10
CA TRP A 315 15.54 -12.08 -14.96
C TRP A 315 15.65 -11.65 -13.48
N SER A 316 16.47 -10.64 -13.17
CA SER A 316 16.73 -10.18 -11.80
C SER A 316 15.86 -9.00 -11.35
N ILE A 317 15.06 -8.42 -12.25
CA ILE A 317 14.22 -7.25 -12.00
C ILE A 317 12.99 -7.26 -12.92
N GLY A 318 11.83 -6.87 -12.38
CA GLY A 318 10.62 -6.74 -13.20
C GLY A 318 10.73 -5.67 -14.28
N PRO A 319 9.95 -5.77 -15.37
CA PRO A 319 10.07 -4.90 -16.53
C PRO A 319 9.80 -3.44 -16.20
N PHE A 320 8.70 -3.11 -15.50
CA PHE A 320 8.40 -1.73 -15.15
C PHE A 320 9.33 -1.19 -14.07
N GLU A 321 9.80 -2.03 -13.14
CA GLU A 321 10.83 -1.66 -12.17
C GLU A 321 12.14 -1.29 -12.88
N TRP A 322 12.50 -2.03 -13.93
CA TRP A 322 13.70 -1.76 -14.72
C TRP A 322 13.59 -0.45 -15.50
N ILE A 323 12.47 -0.22 -16.20
CA ILE A 323 12.22 1.04 -16.90
C ILE A 323 12.29 2.20 -15.91
N TRP A 324 11.61 2.09 -14.78
CA TRP A 324 11.58 3.13 -13.75
C TRP A 324 12.98 3.43 -13.16
N ARG A 325 13.83 2.40 -13.00
CA ARG A 325 15.23 2.60 -12.59
C ARG A 325 16.07 3.24 -13.68
N LYS A 326 15.89 2.89 -14.95
CA LYS A 326 16.56 3.56 -16.08
C LYS A 326 16.19 5.04 -16.14
N CYS A 327 14.91 5.38 -15.97
CA CYS A 327 14.47 6.78 -15.91
C CYS A 327 15.13 7.54 -14.74
N THR A 328 15.33 6.87 -13.60
CA THR A 328 15.93 7.48 -12.39
C THR A 328 17.45 7.65 -12.49
N TYR A 329 18.17 6.61 -12.90
CA TYR A 329 19.64 6.55 -12.89
C TYR A 329 20.29 6.82 -14.25
N GLY A 330 19.50 6.93 -15.32
CA GLY A 330 19.95 7.12 -16.70
C GLY A 330 20.09 5.81 -17.48
N PHE A 331 20.25 5.93 -18.81
CA PHE A 331 20.27 4.81 -19.77
C PHE A 331 21.40 3.80 -19.55
N LYS A 332 22.49 4.21 -18.89
CA LYS A 332 23.62 3.34 -18.52
C LYS A 332 23.31 2.40 -17.35
N TYR A 333 22.15 2.52 -16.71
CA TYR A 333 21.75 1.61 -15.64
C TYR A 333 21.61 0.18 -16.15
N GLN A 334 22.39 -0.73 -15.56
CA GLN A 334 22.28 -2.17 -15.78
C GLN A 334 21.64 -2.86 -14.56
N PRO A 335 20.76 -3.84 -14.78
CA PRO A 335 20.22 -4.65 -13.70
C PRO A 335 21.36 -5.44 -13.03
N PRO A 336 21.26 -5.72 -11.72
CA PRO A 336 22.26 -6.53 -11.04
C PRO A 336 22.35 -7.93 -11.68
N GLU A 337 23.58 -8.41 -11.89
CA GLU A 337 23.88 -9.71 -12.52
C GLU A 337 23.53 -10.91 -11.64
N GLU A 338 23.48 -10.74 -10.32
CA GLU A 338 23.13 -11.82 -9.40
C GLU A 338 21.69 -12.30 -9.62
N LYS A 339 21.57 -13.53 -10.14
CA LYS A 339 20.34 -14.33 -10.05
C LYS A 339 19.99 -14.47 -8.57
N ILE A 340 18.82 -13.98 -8.21
CA ILE A 340 18.39 -13.83 -6.82
C ILE A 340 18.33 -15.22 -6.17
N VAL A 341 19.03 -15.37 -5.04
CA VAL A 341 18.92 -16.51 -4.12
C VAL A 341 17.43 -16.73 -3.81
N LYS A 342 16.91 -17.91 -4.19
CA LYS A 342 15.58 -18.38 -3.74
C LYS A 342 15.60 -18.33 -2.20
N TYR A 343 14.57 -17.70 -1.60
CA TYR A 343 14.47 -17.43 -0.16
C TYR A 343 14.76 -18.64 0.72
#